data_AF-A0A9D7SV29-F1
#
_entry.id   AF-A0A9D7SV29-F1
#
_cell.length_a   1.000
_cell.length_b   1.000
_cell.length_c   1.000
_cell.angle_alpha   90.00
_cell.angle_beta   90.00
_cell.angle_gamma   90.00
#
_symmetry.space_group_name_H-M   'P 1'
#
loop_
_entity.id
_entity.type
_entity.pdbx_description
1 polymer ?
#
loop_
_entity_poly.entity_id
_entity_poly.type
_entity_poly.pdbx_seq_one_letter_code
_entity_poly.pdbx_strand_id
1 'polypeptide(L)'
;MPNEKSGNLPGPDYFDELYGSGKWRSSYILSMGIGQGELQLTTLQMAHAAAIIANEGTYTDPHILKARVPTGGEPKAEFYPRRRVSIDYRYFEPVIEGMAGAVRAGTATLASNPEYEVCGKTGTSENPHGADHSVFFGFAPRNQPKIAIAVYIENAGWGGAFATPVGGLMMEKYIKGEIIEAHKGIEKKMLETDLIHKIKS
;
A
#
# COMPACT_ATOMS: atom_id res chain seq x y z
N MET A 1 -10.33 11.34 -6.65
CA MET A 1 -9.80 12.73 -6.54
C MET A 1 -9.69 13.34 -7.94
N PRO A 2 -9.63 14.68 -8.10
CA PRO A 2 -9.33 15.27 -9.41
C PRO A 2 -8.04 14.63 -9.97
N ASN A 3 -8.07 14.15 -11.21
CA ASN A 3 -6.97 13.45 -11.89
C ASN A 3 -6.58 12.06 -11.34
N GLU A 4 -7.42 11.44 -10.51
CA GLU A 4 -7.21 10.03 -10.13
C GLU A 4 -7.59 9.09 -11.29
N LYS A 5 -6.65 8.23 -11.70
CA LYS A 5 -6.91 7.16 -12.67
C LYS A 5 -7.77 6.07 -12.03
N SER A 6 -8.59 5.40 -12.83
CA SER A 6 -9.47 4.30 -12.37
C SER A 6 -8.71 3.04 -11.95
N GLY A 7 -7.46 2.88 -12.40
CA GLY A 7 -6.80 1.56 -12.42
C GLY A 7 -7.48 0.63 -13.43
N ASN A 8 -7.25 -0.67 -13.29
CA ASN A 8 -7.86 -1.72 -14.09
C ASN A 8 -8.06 -2.97 -13.22
N LEU A 9 -9.31 -3.33 -12.94
CA LEU A 9 -9.69 -4.64 -12.40
C LEU A 9 -10.47 -5.38 -13.49
N PRO A 10 -9.79 -6.15 -14.35
CA PRO A 10 -10.40 -6.69 -15.56
C PRO A 10 -11.44 -7.76 -15.22
N GLY A 11 -12.64 -7.62 -15.80
CA GLY A 11 -13.68 -8.64 -15.78
C GLY A 11 -13.63 -9.52 -17.03
N PRO A 12 -14.51 -10.54 -17.15
CA PRO A 12 -14.60 -11.39 -18.34
C PRO A 12 -14.71 -10.60 -19.66
N ASP A 13 -15.50 -9.53 -19.68
CA ASP A 13 -15.72 -8.69 -20.86
C ASP A 13 -14.42 -8.05 -21.38
N TYR A 14 -13.50 -7.67 -20.48
CA TYR A 14 -12.19 -7.13 -20.84
C TYR A 14 -11.35 -8.16 -21.61
N PHE A 15 -11.37 -9.42 -21.15
CA PHE A 15 -10.64 -10.50 -21.80
C PHE A 15 -11.31 -10.96 -23.10
N ASP A 16 -12.64 -10.88 -23.17
CA ASP A 16 -13.40 -11.12 -24.40
C ASP A 16 -13.07 -10.07 -25.47
N GLU A 17 -12.89 -8.80 -25.09
CA GLU A 17 -12.45 -7.74 -26.01
C GLU A 17 -10.99 -7.94 -26.45
N LEU A 18 -10.09 -8.23 -25.51
CA LEU A 18 -8.64 -8.31 -25.79
C LEU A 18 -8.24 -9.56 -26.58
N TYR A 19 -8.81 -10.72 -26.22
CA TYR A 19 -8.43 -12.02 -26.79
C TYR A 19 -9.52 -12.66 -27.66
N GLY A 20 -10.76 -12.14 -27.62
CA GLY A 20 -11.93 -12.69 -28.27
C GLY A 20 -12.73 -13.64 -27.38
N SER A 21 -14.06 -13.54 -27.46
CA SER A 21 -14.97 -14.35 -26.64
C SER A 21 -14.74 -15.86 -26.82
N GLY A 22 -14.61 -16.57 -25.69
CA GLY A 22 -14.32 -18.01 -25.63
C GLY A 22 -12.88 -18.42 -25.99
N LYS A 23 -11.98 -17.46 -26.26
CA LYS A 23 -10.59 -17.75 -26.68
C LYS A 23 -9.58 -17.69 -25.53
N TRP A 24 -9.81 -16.88 -24.51
CA TRP A 24 -8.95 -16.86 -23.33
C TRP A 24 -9.19 -18.10 -22.44
N ARG A 25 -8.23 -18.41 -21.58
CA ARG A 25 -8.22 -19.58 -20.69
C ARG A 25 -7.88 -19.15 -19.28
N SER A 26 -8.13 -20.02 -18.30
CA SER A 26 -7.80 -19.76 -16.89
C SER A 26 -6.34 -19.35 -16.69
N SER A 27 -5.41 -19.88 -17.49
CA SER A 27 -3.99 -19.53 -17.45
C SER A 27 -3.68 -18.04 -17.65
N TYR A 28 -4.55 -17.30 -18.35
CA TYR A 28 -4.37 -15.88 -18.65
C TYR A 28 -4.66 -15.01 -17.41
N ILE A 29 -5.54 -15.48 -16.53
CA ILE A 29 -5.97 -14.74 -15.33
C ILE A 29 -5.28 -15.21 -14.05
N LEU A 30 -4.44 -16.26 -14.12
CA LEU A 30 -3.72 -16.76 -12.94
C LEU A 30 -2.77 -15.70 -12.36
N SER A 31 -2.13 -14.91 -13.23
CA SER A 31 -1.23 -13.80 -12.86
C SER A 31 -1.94 -12.72 -12.04
N MET A 32 -3.24 -12.49 -12.27
CA MET A 32 -4.01 -11.53 -11.49
C MET A 32 -4.06 -11.89 -10.00
N GLY A 33 -4.06 -13.18 -9.67
CA GLY A 33 -4.08 -13.66 -8.28
C GLY A 33 -2.84 -13.28 -7.47
N ILE A 34 -1.73 -12.96 -8.15
CA ILE A 34 -0.48 -12.47 -7.53
C ILE A 34 -0.25 -10.97 -7.78
N GLY A 35 -1.24 -10.27 -8.33
CA GLY A 35 -1.18 -8.83 -8.61
C GLY A 35 -0.42 -8.45 -9.89
N GLN A 36 -0.31 -9.36 -10.84
CA GLN A 36 0.37 -9.18 -12.13
C GLN A 36 -0.63 -9.22 -13.30
N GLY A 37 -0.11 -9.09 -14.52
CA GLY A 37 -0.91 -9.12 -15.75
C GLY A 37 -1.64 -7.80 -15.97
N GLU A 38 -2.94 -7.88 -16.22
CA GLU A 38 -3.79 -6.76 -16.62
C GLU A 38 -4.35 -5.99 -15.41
N LEU A 39 -4.06 -6.45 -14.19
CA LEU A 39 -4.41 -5.74 -12.96
C LEU A 39 -3.57 -4.47 -12.81
N GLN A 40 -4.24 -3.32 -12.65
CA GLN A 40 -3.59 -2.04 -12.38
C GLN A 40 -4.25 -1.35 -11.19
N LEU A 41 -3.46 -0.90 -10.23
CA LEU A 41 -3.92 -0.12 -9.09
C LEU A 41 -3.11 1.17 -8.97
N THR A 42 -3.78 2.24 -8.60
CA THR A 42 -3.09 3.47 -8.18
C THR A 42 -2.55 3.32 -6.76
N THR A 43 -1.53 4.10 -6.40
CA THR A 43 -0.99 4.12 -5.03
C THR A 43 -2.06 4.48 -3.99
N LEU A 44 -3.01 5.34 -4.35
CA LEU A 44 -4.14 5.69 -3.48
C LEU A 44 -5.08 4.49 -3.27
N GLN A 45 -5.37 3.72 -4.33
CA GLN A 45 -6.16 2.49 -4.22
C GLN A 45 -5.46 1.44 -3.34
N MET A 46 -4.13 1.31 -3.44
CA MET A 46 -3.36 0.42 -2.56
C MET A 46 -3.42 0.86 -1.09
N ALA A 47 -3.24 2.15 -0.81
CA ALA A 47 -3.35 2.68 0.55
C ALA A 47 -4.76 2.51 1.12
N HIS A 48 -5.79 2.69 0.28
CA HIS A 48 -7.17 2.49 0.67
C HIS A 48 -7.48 1.01 0.94
N ALA A 49 -6.94 0.08 0.14
CA ALA A 49 -7.05 -1.35 0.41
C ALA A 49 -6.40 -1.72 1.76
N ALA A 50 -5.23 -1.16 2.07
CA ALA A 50 -4.60 -1.33 3.38
C ALA A 50 -5.49 -0.82 4.52
N ALA A 51 -6.13 0.34 4.35
CA ALA A 51 -7.06 0.90 5.33
C ALA A 51 -8.32 0.05 5.51
N ILE A 52 -8.86 -0.55 4.44
CA ILE A 52 -10.00 -1.47 4.50
C ILE A 52 -9.63 -2.74 5.29
N ILE A 53 -8.45 -3.31 5.03
CA ILE A 53 -7.95 -4.48 5.75
C ILE A 53 -7.76 -4.15 7.24
N ALA A 54 -7.09 -3.02 7.53
CA ALA A 54 -6.85 -2.54 8.90
C ALA A 54 -8.15 -2.35 9.71
N ASN A 55 -9.22 -1.92 9.04
CA ASN A 55 -10.53 -1.68 9.64
C ASN A 55 -11.51 -2.86 9.45
N GLU A 56 -10.98 -4.06 9.15
CA GLU A 56 -11.71 -5.32 9.06
C GLU A 56 -12.97 -5.23 8.16
N GLY A 57 -12.78 -4.57 7.02
CA GLY A 57 -13.76 -4.42 5.96
C GLY A 57 -14.61 -3.16 6.03
N THR A 58 -14.49 -2.34 7.07
CA THR A 58 -15.17 -1.05 7.14
C THR A 58 -14.29 0.08 6.66
N TYR A 59 -14.85 1.08 5.98
CA TYR A 59 -14.06 2.18 5.45
C TYR A 59 -14.89 3.42 5.22
N THR A 60 -14.19 4.51 4.93
CA THR A 60 -14.74 5.76 4.44
C THR A 60 -13.97 6.11 3.17
N ASP A 61 -14.67 6.63 2.16
CA ASP A 61 -14.02 7.00 0.90
C ASP A 61 -12.85 7.98 1.16
N PRO A 62 -11.65 7.79 0.55
CA PRO A 62 -10.50 8.64 0.80
C PRO A 62 -10.78 10.11 0.50
N HIS A 63 -10.46 10.99 1.44
CA HIS A 63 -10.73 12.42 1.35
C HIS A 63 -9.63 13.25 1.99
N ILE A 64 -9.42 14.47 1.47
CA ILE A 64 -8.43 15.42 1.99
C ILE A 64 -9.09 16.47 2.90
N LEU A 65 -10.32 16.88 2.58
CA LEU A 65 -11.02 17.93 3.33
C LEU A 65 -11.47 17.39 4.68
N LYS A 66 -10.90 17.93 5.77
CA LYS A 66 -11.29 17.57 7.14
C LYS A 66 -12.48 18.39 7.64
N ALA A 67 -12.43 19.70 7.41
CA ALA A 67 -13.42 20.64 7.90
C ALA A 67 -13.47 21.89 7.01
N ARG A 68 -14.63 22.53 6.93
CA ARG A 68 -14.80 23.86 6.34
C ARG A 68 -14.86 24.90 7.45
N VAL A 69 -14.23 26.05 7.25
CA VAL A 69 -14.26 27.17 8.19
C VAL A 69 -15.08 28.30 7.55
N PRO A 70 -16.35 28.51 7.96
CA PRO A 70 -17.14 29.62 7.46
C PRO A 70 -16.57 30.96 7.91
N THR A 71 -16.74 32.02 7.12
CA THR A 71 -16.34 33.37 7.53
C THR A 71 -17.04 33.76 8.83
N GLY A 72 -16.24 34.03 9.88
CA GLY A 72 -16.74 34.38 11.21
C GLY A 72 -17.37 33.22 12.00
N GLY A 73 -17.18 31.97 11.57
CA GLY A 73 -17.74 30.79 12.24
C GLY A 73 -16.68 29.76 12.63
N GLU A 74 -17.09 28.82 13.48
CA GLU A 74 -16.24 27.70 13.92
C GLU A 74 -16.02 26.65 12.81
N PRO A 75 -14.89 25.93 12.82
CA PRO A 75 -14.65 24.82 11.90
C PRO A 75 -15.74 23.75 11.99
N LYS A 76 -16.33 23.39 10.85
CA LYS A 76 -17.32 22.31 10.74
C LYS A 76 -16.71 21.12 10.01
N ALA A 77 -16.61 19.99 10.69
CA ALA A 77 -16.12 18.75 10.09
C ALA A 77 -17.02 18.34 8.90
N GLU A 78 -16.38 17.87 7.84
CA GLU A 78 -17.12 17.30 6.70
C GLU A 78 -17.60 15.89 7.08
N PHE A 79 -18.85 15.57 6.72
CA PHE A 79 -19.41 14.24 6.97
C PHE A 79 -19.09 13.30 5.82
N TYR A 80 -18.51 12.15 6.14
CA TYR A 80 -18.26 11.09 5.18
C TYR A 80 -18.90 9.78 5.67
N PRO A 81 -19.74 9.13 4.84
CA PRO A 81 -20.46 7.92 5.25
C PRO A 81 -19.49 6.75 5.43
N ARG A 82 -19.70 5.97 6.49
CA ARG A 82 -19.01 4.70 6.69
C ARG A 82 -19.66 3.62 5.82
N ARG A 83 -18.84 2.87 5.10
CA ARG A 83 -19.20 1.74 4.22
C ARG A 83 -18.58 0.45 4.76
N ARG A 84 -19.05 -0.68 4.22
CA ARG A 84 -18.50 -2.01 4.50
C ARG A 84 -18.44 -2.83 3.23
N VAL A 85 -17.34 -3.56 3.04
CA VAL A 85 -17.20 -4.52 1.94
C VAL A 85 -18.05 -5.78 2.18
N SER A 86 -18.32 -6.55 1.13
CA SER A 86 -19.09 -7.79 1.21
C SER A 86 -18.33 -8.99 1.78
N ILE A 87 -17.06 -8.83 2.16
CA ILE A 87 -16.21 -9.89 2.71
C ILE A 87 -16.59 -10.18 4.16
N ASP A 88 -16.77 -11.47 4.48
CA ASP A 88 -17.05 -11.93 5.85
C ASP A 88 -15.88 -11.57 6.79
N TYR A 89 -16.23 -11.09 7.97
CA TYR A 89 -15.28 -10.66 8.99
C TYR A 89 -14.20 -11.71 9.30
N ARG A 90 -14.55 -13.00 9.27
CA ARG A 90 -13.65 -14.12 9.62
C ARG A 90 -12.42 -14.23 8.71
N TYR A 91 -12.45 -13.62 7.52
CA TYR A 91 -11.34 -13.68 6.57
C TYR A 91 -10.29 -12.58 6.77
N PHE A 92 -10.58 -11.54 7.55
CA PHE A 92 -9.61 -10.45 7.76
C PHE A 92 -8.45 -10.89 8.65
N GLU A 93 -8.73 -11.55 9.77
CA GLU A 93 -7.67 -11.93 10.73
C GLU A 93 -6.57 -12.83 10.12
N PRO A 94 -6.88 -13.88 9.33
CA PRO A 94 -5.82 -14.65 8.65
C PRO A 94 -4.96 -13.81 7.69
N VAL A 95 -5.57 -12.84 6.99
CA VAL A 95 -4.85 -11.93 6.08
C VAL A 95 -3.96 -10.98 6.88
N ILE A 96 -4.47 -10.42 7.97
CA ILE A 96 -3.73 -9.53 8.87
C ILE A 96 -2.55 -10.27 9.51
N GLU A 97 -2.73 -11.50 9.99
CA GLU A 97 -1.63 -12.33 10.50
C GLU A 97 -0.60 -12.63 9.41
N GLY A 98 -1.03 -12.92 8.18
CA GLY A 98 -0.11 -13.10 7.06
C GLY A 98 0.73 -11.85 6.76
N MET A 99 0.11 -10.67 6.81
CA MET A 99 0.79 -9.37 6.67
C MET A 99 1.71 -9.07 7.85
N ALA A 100 1.33 -9.42 9.09
CA ALA A 100 2.20 -9.30 10.25
C ALA A 100 3.41 -10.25 10.13
N GLY A 101 3.17 -11.50 9.73
CA GLY A 101 4.22 -12.51 9.51
C GLY A 101 5.24 -12.09 8.44
N ALA A 102 4.78 -11.41 7.37
CA ALA A 102 5.66 -10.87 6.34
C ALA A 102 6.64 -9.83 6.90
N VAL A 103 6.23 -9.04 7.89
CA VAL A 103 7.09 -8.07 8.57
C VAL A 103 7.91 -8.72 9.70
N ARG A 104 7.33 -9.70 10.41
CA ARG A 104 7.99 -10.35 11.55
C ARG A 104 9.18 -11.21 11.09
N ALA A 105 9.03 -11.93 9.98
CA ALA A 105 10.03 -12.90 9.50
C ALA A 105 10.05 -13.12 7.98
N GLY A 106 9.31 -12.32 7.20
CA GLY A 106 9.18 -12.50 5.76
C GLY A 106 9.94 -11.48 4.93
N THR A 107 9.33 -11.05 3.83
CA THR A 107 9.96 -10.13 2.87
C THR A 107 9.92 -8.66 3.29
N ALA A 108 9.11 -8.31 4.30
CA ALA A 108 8.85 -6.93 4.72
C ALA A 108 9.54 -6.57 6.05
N THR A 109 10.59 -7.29 6.43
CA THR A 109 11.24 -7.17 7.76
C THR A 109 11.78 -5.80 8.07
N LEU A 110 12.22 -5.04 7.06
CA LEU A 110 12.71 -3.67 7.26
C LEU A 110 11.62 -2.65 7.68
N ALA A 111 10.35 -3.06 7.74
CA ALA A 111 9.27 -2.25 8.32
C ALA A 111 8.99 -2.58 9.79
N SER A 112 9.71 -3.53 10.40
CA SER A 112 9.47 -3.94 11.78
C SER A 112 9.72 -2.79 12.76
N ASN A 113 8.95 -2.74 13.84
CA ASN A 113 9.18 -1.82 14.95
C ASN A 113 9.18 -2.60 16.28
N PRO A 114 10.10 -2.30 17.22
CA PRO A 114 10.15 -3.01 18.50
C PRO A 114 9.00 -2.67 19.46
N GLU A 115 8.30 -1.55 19.27
CA GLU A 115 7.28 -1.05 20.21
C GLU A 115 5.85 -1.38 19.78
N TYR A 116 5.63 -1.68 18.51
CA TYR A 116 4.31 -2.04 17.99
C TYR A 116 4.42 -2.92 16.75
N GLU A 117 3.38 -3.72 16.51
CA GLU A 117 3.33 -4.61 15.37
C GLU A 117 2.89 -3.87 14.10
N VAL A 118 3.64 -4.07 13.02
CA VAL A 118 3.34 -3.56 11.68
C VAL A 118 2.81 -4.71 10.82
N CYS A 119 1.72 -4.45 10.10
CA CYS A 119 1.17 -5.38 9.12
C CYS A 119 1.43 -4.83 7.73
N GLY A 120 2.18 -5.54 6.89
CA GLY A 120 2.49 -5.05 5.55
C GLY A 120 2.84 -6.14 4.57
N LYS A 121 2.88 -5.77 3.29
CA LYS A 121 3.29 -6.65 2.22
C LYS A 121 4.15 -5.90 1.21
N THR A 122 5.20 -6.58 0.75
CA THR A 122 6.01 -6.11 -0.37
C THR A 122 5.38 -6.48 -1.71
N GLY A 123 5.50 -5.58 -2.68
CA GLY A 123 5.30 -5.84 -4.09
C GLY A 123 6.58 -5.51 -4.87
N THR A 124 6.74 -6.17 -6.01
CA THR A 124 7.70 -5.79 -7.05
C THR A 124 6.87 -5.61 -8.31
N SER A 125 6.80 -4.39 -8.82
CA SER A 125 6.14 -4.14 -10.11
C SER A 125 7.19 -4.20 -11.20
N GLU A 126 7.06 -5.16 -12.11
CA GLU A 126 8.02 -5.37 -13.20
C GLU A 126 8.09 -4.12 -14.08
N ASN A 127 9.31 -3.72 -14.42
CA ASN A 127 9.54 -2.61 -15.34
C ASN A 127 10.32 -3.10 -16.57
N PRO A 128 9.68 -3.28 -17.73
CA PRO A 128 10.35 -3.76 -18.94
C PRO A 128 11.40 -2.78 -19.50
N HIS A 129 11.45 -1.54 -19.00
CA HIS A 129 12.35 -0.49 -19.46
C HIS A 129 13.45 -0.13 -18.44
N GLY A 130 13.59 -0.87 -17.34
CA GLY A 130 14.54 -0.51 -16.29
C GLY A 130 14.58 -1.51 -15.13
N ALA A 131 14.98 -1.02 -13.96
CA ALA A 131 14.85 -1.80 -12.73
C ALA A 131 13.38 -1.81 -12.30
N ASP A 132 12.96 -2.92 -11.69
CA ASP A 132 11.62 -3.04 -11.12
C ASP A 132 11.31 -1.91 -10.13
N HIS A 133 10.02 -1.64 -9.93
CA HIS A 133 9.58 -0.67 -8.95
C HIS A 133 9.42 -1.34 -7.58
N SER A 134 9.91 -0.64 -6.56
CA SER A 134 9.84 -1.10 -5.17
C SER A 134 8.50 -0.67 -4.59
N VAL A 135 7.69 -1.63 -4.12
CA VAL A 135 6.35 -1.37 -3.59
C VAL A 135 6.20 -1.94 -2.18
N PHE A 136 5.59 -1.17 -1.30
CA PHE A 136 5.17 -1.61 0.03
C PHE A 136 3.81 -1.01 0.35
N PHE A 137 2.92 -1.80 0.93
CA PHE A 137 1.70 -1.26 1.53
C PHE A 137 1.40 -1.99 2.83
N GLY A 138 0.75 -1.30 3.75
CA GLY A 138 0.51 -1.83 5.09
C GLY A 138 -0.14 -0.82 6.02
N PHE A 139 -0.28 -1.21 7.28
CA PHE A 139 -0.82 -0.39 8.33
C PHE A 139 -0.16 -0.70 9.68
N ALA A 140 -0.27 0.26 10.59
CA ALA A 140 0.23 0.13 11.95
C ALA A 140 -0.52 1.03 12.93
N PRO A 141 -0.52 0.67 14.23
CA PRO A 141 -0.21 -0.67 14.76
C PRO A 141 -1.22 -1.73 14.28
N ARG A 142 -0.91 -3.03 14.39
CA ARG A 142 -1.88 -4.11 14.12
C ARG A 142 -3.16 -3.93 14.93
N ASN A 143 -2.98 -3.73 16.24
CA ASN A 143 -4.08 -3.51 17.17
C ASN A 143 -4.37 -2.01 17.24
N GLN A 144 -5.63 -1.63 17.02
CA GLN A 144 -6.06 -0.22 16.92
C GLN A 144 -5.27 0.58 15.87
N PRO A 145 -5.35 0.23 14.57
CA PRO A 145 -4.59 0.89 13.51
C PRO A 145 -4.77 2.41 13.51
N LYS A 146 -3.66 3.13 13.32
CA LYS A 146 -3.63 4.60 13.30
C LYS A 146 -3.28 5.15 11.93
N ILE A 147 -2.52 4.39 11.14
CA ILE A 147 -2.08 4.78 9.80
C ILE A 147 -2.11 3.56 8.87
N ALA A 148 -2.56 3.79 7.64
CA ALA A 148 -2.38 2.89 6.51
C ALA A 148 -1.59 3.64 5.43
N ILE A 149 -0.66 2.97 4.77
CA ILE A 149 0.26 3.58 3.83
C ILE A 149 0.48 2.67 2.62
N ALA A 150 0.72 3.29 1.46
CA ALA A 150 1.33 2.64 0.30
C ALA A 150 2.49 3.51 -0.19
N VAL A 151 3.64 2.88 -0.39
CA VAL A 151 4.88 3.48 -0.85
C VAL A 151 5.26 2.81 -2.16
N TYR A 152 5.50 3.63 -3.18
CA TYR A 152 5.90 3.21 -4.51
C TYR A 152 7.13 4.02 -4.91
N ILE A 153 8.23 3.33 -5.20
CA ILE A 153 9.50 3.97 -5.57
C ILE A 153 9.95 3.41 -6.92
N GLU A 154 10.08 4.30 -7.90
CA GLU A 154 10.41 3.92 -9.26
C GLU A 154 11.87 3.49 -9.41
N ASN A 155 12.14 2.47 -10.23
CA ASN A 155 13.50 2.04 -10.62
C ASN A 155 14.41 1.64 -9.44
N ALA A 156 13.80 1.31 -8.30
CA ALA A 156 14.46 1.01 -7.03
C ALA A 156 14.75 -0.49 -6.84
N GLY A 157 14.35 -1.34 -7.77
CA GLY A 157 14.49 -2.79 -7.68
C GLY A 157 13.56 -3.37 -6.61
N TRP A 158 14.09 -4.25 -5.78
CA TRP A 158 13.29 -5.09 -4.89
C TRP A 158 12.46 -4.29 -3.86
N GLY A 159 11.19 -4.65 -3.69
CA GLY A 159 10.22 -4.01 -2.75
C GLY A 159 10.72 -3.85 -1.32
N GLY A 160 11.45 -4.86 -0.84
CA GLY A 160 12.00 -4.88 0.51
C GLY A 160 13.18 -3.92 0.72
N ALA A 161 13.86 -3.47 -0.34
CA ALA A 161 15.09 -2.68 -0.20
C ALA A 161 14.85 -1.19 0.10
N PHE A 162 13.76 -0.62 -0.44
CA PHE A 162 13.50 0.82 -0.35
C PHE A 162 12.08 1.15 0.10
N ALA A 163 11.03 0.65 -0.57
CA ALA A 163 9.66 1.01 -0.23
C ALA A 163 9.27 0.54 1.17
N THR A 164 9.74 -0.64 1.58
CA THR A 164 9.50 -1.22 2.90
C THR A 164 10.10 -0.39 4.05
N PRO A 165 11.41 -0.10 4.09
CA PRO A 165 11.98 0.74 5.15
C PRO A 165 11.40 2.16 5.14
N VAL A 166 11.15 2.76 3.96
CA VAL A 166 10.50 4.07 3.88
C VAL A 166 9.10 4.03 4.49
N GLY A 167 8.30 2.99 4.18
CA GLY A 167 6.98 2.79 4.79
C GLY A 167 7.05 2.63 6.30
N GLY A 168 7.99 1.83 6.81
CA GLY A 168 8.24 1.65 8.24
C GLY A 168 8.55 2.96 8.95
N LEU A 169 9.50 3.74 8.42
CA LEU A 169 9.91 5.03 8.97
C LEU A 169 8.76 6.06 8.95
N MET A 170 7.96 6.11 7.88
CA MET A 170 6.81 7.01 7.80
C MET A 170 5.73 6.65 8.83
N MET A 171 5.44 5.37 9.00
CA MET A 171 4.50 4.91 10.04
C MET A 171 5.01 5.24 11.44
N GLU A 172 6.29 5.02 11.70
CA GLU A 172 6.93 5.36 12.98
C GLU A 172 6.87 6.85 13.27
N LYS A 173 7.28 7.68 12.32
CA LYS A 173 7.25 9.14 12.47
C LYS A 173 5.83 9.64 12.73
N TYR A 174 4.82 9.04 12.09
CA TYR A 174 3.42 9.40 12.32
C TYR A 174 2.93 9.01 13.72
N ILE A 175 3.25 7.79 14.18
CA ILE A 175 2.76 7.25 15.46
C ILE A 175 3.50 7.90 16.64
N LYS A 176 4.82 8.06 16.54
CA LYS A 176 5.67 8.52 17.64
C LYS A 176 6.02 9.99 17.60
N GLY A 177 5.90 10.63 16.44
CA GLY A 177 6.40 11.99 16.21
C GLY A 177 7.90 12.06 15.94
N GLU A 178 8.65 10.97 16.09
CA GLU A 178 10.09 10.86 15.85
C GLU A 178 10.51 9.46 15.37
N ILE A 179 11.73 9.35 14.86
CA ILE A 179 12.36 8.07 14.50
C ILE A 179 13.28 7.68 15.65
N ILE A 180 13.16 6.45 16.17
CA ILE A 180 14.00 5.95 17.26
C ILE A 180 15.45 5.77 16.81
N GLU A 181 16.36 5.80 17.78
CA GLU A 181 17.80 5.67 17.53
C GLU A 181 18.15 4.40 16.74
N ALA A 182 17.50 3.27 17.05
CA ALA A 182 17.72 2.00 16.34
C ALA A 182 17.43 2.08 14.83
N HIS A 183 16.58 3.00 14.39
CA HIS A 183 16.20 3.16 12.99
C HIS A 183 16.90 4.34 12.30
N LYS A 184 17.70 5.15 13.01
CA LYS A 184 18.44 6.29 12.44
C LYS A 184 19.41 5.89 11.33
N GLY A 185 20.04 4.72 11.44
CA GLY A 185 20.88 4.19 10.37
C GLY A 185 20.11 3.91 9.08
N ILE A 186 18.88 3.38 9.20
CA ILE A 186 17.98 3.13 8.07
C ILE A 186 17.49 4.47 7.49
N GLU A 187 17.05 5.40 8.35
CA GLU A 187 16.62 6.75 7.94
C GLU A 187 17.71 7.46 7.14
N LYS A 188 18.94 7.50 7.67
CA LYS A 188 20.09 8.10 6.99
C LYS A 188 20.34 7.46 5.63
N LYS A 189 20.36 6.12 5.55
CA LYS A 189 20.55 5.41 4.28
C LYS A 189 19.46 5.78 3.27
N MET A 190 18.20 5.83 3.68
CA MET A 190 17.09 6.18 2.78
C MET A 190 17.17 7.63 2.28
N LEU A 191 17.64 8.56 3.11
CA LEU A 191 17.81 9.97 2.73
C LEU A 191 19.03 10.20 1.83
N GLU A 192 20.10 9.42 2.01
CA GLU A 192 21.37 9.57 1.28
C GLU A 192 21.43 8.76 -0.03
N THR A 193 20.52 7.80 -0.23
CA THR A 193 20.53 6.98 -1.46
C THR A 193 20.07 7.81 -2.67
N ASP A 194 20.94 7.88 -3.69
CA ASP A 194 20.57 8.40 -5.01
C ASP A 194 20.11 7.26 -5.93
N LEU A 195 18.81 7.22 -6.24
CA LEU A 195 18.21 6.25 -7.16
C LEU A 195 18.12 6.77 -8.61
N ILE A 196 18.44 8.05 -8.83
CA ILE A 196 18.30 8.75 -10.11
C ILE A 196 19.62 8.66 -10.88
N HIS A 197 20.74 8.97 -10.22
CA HIS A 197 22.07 9.00 -10.84
C HIS A 197 22.85 7.73 -10.50
N LYS A 198 22.48 6.59 -11.11
CA LYS A 198 23.24 5.35 -10.95
C LYS A 198 24.66 5.56 -11.52
N ILE A 199 25.66 5.57 -10.66
CA ILE A 199 27.08 5.51 -11.08
C ILE A 199 27.26 4.17 -11.78
N LYS A 200 27.60 4.20 -13.08
CA LYS A 200 28.00 2.99 -13.82
C LYS A 200 29.27 2.44 -13.14
N SER A 201 29.15 1.29 -12.48
CA SER A 201 30.29 0.46 -12.06
C SER A 201 30.87 -0.27 -13.25
#